data_AF-A0A9P0KK23-F1
#
_entry.id   AF-A0A9P0KK23-F1
#
_cell.length_a   1.000
_cell.length_b   1.000
_cell.length_c   1.000
_cell.angle_alpha   90.00
_cell.angle_beta   90.00
_cell.angle_gamma   90.00
#
_symmetry.space_group_name_H-M   'P 1'
#
loop_
_entity.id
_entity.type
_entity.pdbx_description
1 polymer ?
#
loop_
_entity_poly.entity_id
_entity_poly.type
_entity_poly.pdbx_seq_one_letter_code
_entity_poly.pdbx_strand_id
1 'polypeptide(L)'
;MYRPGEVDVAWQFGNKEALEEWVVTADADNNEGFSNCSLDLKSQGTGLFSGKISLRTPKDGRVKRAGYCNIRTIRPRKSFKRETYLNWTPYNMLIMRVRGDARSYLLNINTRGYFDITWFDIYHYVLFTRGGPYWQVARNRCVV
;
A
#
# COMPACT_ATOMS: atom_id res chain seq x y z
N MET A 1 -11.27 -6.84 -21.49
CA MET A 1 -12.14 -5.88 -22.21
C MET A 1 -12.76 -5.01 -21.13
N TYR A 2 -12.38 -3.74 -21.03
CA TYR A 2 -12.83 -2.84 -19.96
C TYR A 2 -14.20 -2.26 -20.32
N ARG A 3 -15.16 -2.31 -19.39
CA ARG A 3 -16.50 -1.77 -19.61
C ARG A 3 -16.66 -0.43 -18.87
N PRO A 4 -17.18 0.62 -19.52
CA PRO A 4 -17.42 1.89 -18.86
C PRO A 4 -18.34 1.71 -17.63
N GLY A 5 -17.91 2.24 -16.48
CA GLY A 5 -18.67 2.19 -15.23
C GLY A 5 -18.53 0.91 -14.41
N GLU A 6 -17.80 -0.11 -14.90
CA GLU A 6 -17.51 -1.33 -14.15
C GLU A 6 -16.32 -1.11 -13.20
N VAL A 7 -16.34 -1.80 -12.07
CA VAL A 7 -15.25 -1.79 -11.07
C VAL A 7 -14.55 -3.13 -11.15
N ASP A 8 -13.31 -3.12 -11.64
CA ASP A 8 -12.48 -4.31 -11.70
C ASP A 8 -11.75 -4.53 -10.36
N VAL A 9 -11.83 -5.74 -9.84
CA VAL A 9 -11.16 -6.12 -8.58
C VAL A 9 -9.73 -6.55 -8.89
N ALA A 10 -8.77 -5.68 -8.60
CA ALA A 10 -7.35 -5.98 -8.76
C ALA A 10 -6.81 -6.88 -7.63
N TRP A 11 -7.23 -6.63 -6.39
CA TRP A 11 -6.81 -7.39 -5.22
C TRP A 11 -7.97 -7.68 -4.31
N GLN A 12 -8.04 -8.92 -3.84
CA GLN A 12 -9.04 -9.36 -2.88
C GLN A 12 -8.39 -10.27 -1.85
N PHE A 13 -8.46 -9.86 -0.59
CA PHE A 13 -8.11 -10.74 0.52
C PHE A 13 -9.18 -11.84 0.64
N GLY A 14 -8.74 -13.07 0.90
CA GLY A 14 -9.64 -14.22 1.02
C GLY A 14 -8.92 -15.51 1.41
N ASN A 15 -7.70 -15.69 0.91
CA ASN A 15 -6.80 -16.79 1.25
C ASN A 15 -5.43 -16.28 1.69
N LYS A 16 -4.57 -17.19 2.17
CA LYS A 16 -3.20 -16.84 2.57
C LYS A 16 -2.33 -16.47 1.37
N GLU A 17 -2.57 -17.06 0.21
CA GLU A 17 -1.85 -16.76 -1.04
C GLU A 17 -2.00 -15.29 -1.44
N ALA A 18 -3.19 -14.71 -1.26
CA ALA A 18 -3.43 -13.29 -1.50
C ALA A 18 -2.57 -12.38 -0.59
N LEU A 19 -2.09 -12.86 0.56
CA LEU A 19 -1.15 -12.10 1.39
C LEU A 19 0.27 -12.10 0.82
N GLU A 20 0.66 -13.14 0.09
CA GLU A 20 1.99 -13.27 -0.51
C GLU A 20 2.22 -12.26 -1.63
N GLU A 21 1.15 -11.68 -2.19
CA GLU A 21 1.23 -10.57 -3.15
C GLU A 21 1.64 -9.24 -2.49
N TRP A 22 1.75 -9.20 -1.16
CA TRP A 22 2.06 -8.00 -0.39
C TRP A 22 3.35 -8.14 0.40
N VAL A 23 4.08 -7.03 0.48
CA VAL A 23 5.26 -6.87 1.32
C VAL A 23 4.94 -5.86 2.39
N VAL A 24 5.05 -6.30 3.64
CA VAL A 24 4.99 -5.46 4.82
C VAL A 24 6.40 -4.99 5.16
N THR A 25 6.55 -3.72 5.52
CA THR A 25 7.86 -3.15 5.87
C THR A 25 7.68 -2.08 6.95
N ALA A 26 8.49 -2.14 7.99
CA ALA A 26 8.62 -1.12 9.02
C ALA A 26 10.02 -0.49 9.00
N ASP A 27 10.19 0.63 9.69
CA ASP A 27 11.50 1.25 9.89
C ASP A 27 12.51 0.31 10.58
N ALA A 28 12.06 -0.57 11.47
CA ALA A 28 12.89 -1.54 12.17
C ALA A 28 13.54 -2.56 11.22
N ASP A 29 12.86 -2.93 10.12
CA ASP A 29 13.42 -3.88 9.13
C ASP A 29 14.67 -3.32 8.44
N ASN A 30 14.79 -1.99 8.38
CA ASN A 30 15.93 -1.29 7.78
C ASN A 30 16.93 -0.75 8.83
N ASN A 31 16.77 -1.10 10.10
CA ASN A 31 17.52 -0.53 11.23
C ASN A 31 17.38 1.01 11.36
N GLU A 32 16.26 1.57 10.91
CA GLU A 32 15.99 3.01 10.94
C GLU A 32 15.09 3.42 12.11
N GLY A 33 14.50 2.47 12.84
CA GLY A 33 13.60 2.74 13.94
C GLY A 33 13.21 1.51 14.75
N PHE A 34 12.09 1.61 15.47
CA PHE A 34 11.60 0.59 16.40
C PHE A 34 10.10 0.31 16.19
N SER A 35 9.57 0.61 15.02
CA SER A 35 8.19 0.31 14.64
C SER A 35 8.06 -1.14 14.20
N ASN A 36 6.87 -1.71 14.34
CA ASN A 36 6.57 -3.08 13.90
C ASN A 36 5.16 -3.11 13.30
N CYS A 37 4.96 -3.87 12.24
CA CYS A 37 3.66 -4.13 11.64
C CYS A 37 3.57 -5.53 11.04
N SER A 38 2.35 -6.06 11.00
CA SER A 38 1.99 -7.33 10.37
C SER A 38 0.79 -7.16 9.45
N LEU A 39 0.65 -8.11 8.52
CA LEU A 39 -0.53 -8.28 7.69
C LEU A 39 -1.06 -9.69 7.90
N ASP A 40 -2.23 -9.79 8.52
CA ASP A 40 -2.85 -11.06 8.91
C ASP A 40 -4.21 -11.24 8.25
N LEU A 41 -4.58 -12.49 7.95
CA LEU A 41 -5.92 -12.82 7.44
C LEU A 41 -6.86 -13.11 8.62
N LYS A 42 -8.00 -12.40 8.69
CA LYS A 42 -9.07 -12.70 9.64
C LYS A 42 -9.94 -13.85 9.16
N SER A 43 -10.65 -14.48 10.10
CA SER A 43 -11.60 -15.58 9.84
C SER A 43 -12.71 -15.24 8.84
N GLN A 44 -13.02 -13.95 8.65
CA GLN A 44 -14.00 -13.47 7.67
C GLN A 44 -13.41 -13.25 6.26
N GLY A 45 -12.19 -13.73 5.98
CA GLY A 45 -11.52 -13.53 4.70
C GLY A 45 -11.05 -12.09 4.46
N THR A 46 -10.82 -11.31 5.52
CA THR A 46 -10.39 -9.91 5.40
C THR A 46 -8.95 -9.75 5.84
N GLY A 47 -8.18 -8.94 5.11
CA GLY A 47 -6.83 -8.56 5.51
C GLY A 47 -6.85 -7.55 6.65
N LEU A 48 -6.07 -7.80 7.70
CA LEU A 48 -5.81 -6.88 8.80
C LEU A 48 -4.35 -6.45 8.75
N PHE A 49 -4.14 -5.20 8.36
CA PHE A 49 -2.86 -4.53 8.58
C PHE A 49 -2.87 -3.90 9.98
N SER A 50 -1.93 -4.30 10.84
CA SER A 50 -1.85 -3.79 12.21
C SER A 50 -0.41 -3.67 12.69
N GLY A 51 -0.15 -2.82 13.67
CA GLY A 51 1.21 -2.58 14.13
C GLY A 51 1.32 -1.48 15.18
N LYS A 52 2.54 -1.27 15.66
CA LYS A 52 2.91 -0.19 16.59
C LYS A 52 3.98 0.66 15.95
N ILE A 53 3.68 1.95 15.79
CA ILE A 53 4.62 2.95 15.30
C ILE A 53 5.39 3.54 16.47
N SER A 54 6.70 3.71 16.32
CA SER A 54 7.56 4.38 17.27
C SER A 54 8.30 5.53 16.59
N LEU A 55 8.20 6.74 17.15
CA LEU A 55 8.92 7.92 16.65
C LEU A 55 10.37 7.99 17.17
N ARG A 56 10.78 7.02 17.99
CA ARG A 56 12.13 7.00 18.58
C ARG A 56 13.15 6.70 17.49
N THR A 57 14.11 7.60 17.31
CA THR A 57 15.24 7.40 16.40
C THR A 57 16.38 6.63 17.09
N PRO A 58 17.14 5.79 16.36
CA PRO A 58 18.41 5.23 16.81
C PRO A 58 19.42 6.34 17.16
N LYS A 59 20.38 6.06 18.05
CA LYS A 59 21.39 7.04 18.52
C LYS A 59 22.63 7.09 17.60
N ASP A 60 22.41 6.92 16.31
CA ASP A 60 23.48 6.65 15.34
C ASP A 60 23.88 7.92 14.56
N GLY A 61 23.18 9.04 14.80
CA GLY A 61 23.44 10.33 14.17
C GLY A 61 23.05 10.43 12.68
N ARG A 62 22.77 9.30 12.01
CA ARG A 62 22.37 9.24 10.59
C ARG A 62 20.87 9.47 10.39
N VAL A 63 20.05 8.81 11.20
CA VAL A 63 18.58 8.85 11.08
C VAL A 63 18.03 9.99 11.93
N LYS A 64 17.44 11.01 11.27
CA LYS A 64 16.84 12.17 11.94
C LYS A 64 15.36 12.01 12.27
N ARG A 65 14.66 11.11 11.57
CA ARG A 65 13.22 10.84 11.74
C ARG A 65 12.97 9.35 11.57
N ALA A 66 12.15 8.79 12.45
CA ALA A 66 11.71 7.40 12.42
C ALA A 66 10.19 7.35 12.61
N GLY A 67 9.59 6.18 12.40
CA GLY A 67 8.18 5.94 12.58
C GLY A 67 7.42 5.77 11.27
N TYR A 68 7.66 4.66 10.57
CA TYR A 68 6.79 4.23 9.49
C TYR A 68 6.48 2.74 9.56
N CYS A 69 5.28 2.42 9.10
CA CYS A 69 4.83 1.07 8.79
C CYS A 69 4.15 1.15 7.41
N ASN A 70 4.49 0.22 6.53
CA ASN A 70 4.05 0.24 5.15
C ASN A 70 3.61 -1.16 4.71
N ILE A 71 2.67 -1.19 3.78
CA ILE A 71 2.27 -2.37 3.03
C ILE A 71 2.24 -1.99 1.56
N ARG A 72 2.90 -2.78 0.71
CA ARG A 72 2.95 -2.55 -0.74
C ARG A 72 2.75 -3.84 -1.51
N THR A 73 2.18 -3.76 -2.70
CA THR A 73 2.08 -4.90 -3.61
C THR A 73 3.44 -5.25 -4.20
N ILE A 74 3.69 -6.54 -4.43
CA ILE A 74 4.85 -6.99 -5.20
C ILE A 74 4.69 -6.52 -6.63
N ARG A 75 5.78 -5.98 -7.21
CA ARG A 75 5.78 -5.61 -8.62
C ARG A 75 5.66 -6.87 -9.49
N PRO A 76 4.70 -6.92 -10.44
CA PRO A 76 4.60 -8.07 -11.32
C PRO A 76 5.87 -8.20 -12.16
N ARG A 77 6.26 -9.45 -12.42
CA ARG A 77 7.41 -9.81 -13.27
C ARG A 77 6.94 -10.80 -14.33
N LYS A 78 7.44 -10.64 -15.56
CA LYS A 78 7.28 -11.64 -16.63
C LYS A 78 8.36 -12.73 -16.49
N SER A 79 8.29 -13.76 -17.34
CA SER A 79 9.33 -14.80 -17.46
C SER A 79 10.72 -14.18 -17.56
N PHE A 80 11.73 -14.88 -17.02
CA PHE A 80 13.12 -14.42 -16.96
C PHE A 80 13.35 -13.14 -16.13
N LYS A 81 12.52 -12.92 -15.10
CA LYS A 81 12.59 -11.72 -14.22
C LYS A 81 12.47 -10.40 -14.99
N ARG A 82 11.90 -10.42 -16.19
CA ARG A 82 11.69 -9.22 -17.00
C ARG A 82 10.66 -8.35 -16.29
N GLU A 83 11.04 -7.11 -16.00
CA GLU A 83 10.14 -6.18 -15.32
C GLU A 83 8.88 -5.95 -16.15
N THR A 84 7.75 -5.93 -15.48
CA THR A 84 6.48 -5.48 -16.05
C THR A 84 5.81 -4.54 -15.05
N TYR A 85 4.74 -3.90 -15.49
CA TYR A 85 3.96 -2.98 -14.69
C TYR A 85 2.48 -3.35 -14.77
N LEU A 86 1.73 -2.86 -13.80
CA LEU A 86 0.27 -2.92 -13.82
C LEU A 86 -0.20 -1.73 -14.67
N ASN A 87 -0.91 -2.02 -15.76
CA ASN A 87 -1.38 -0.99 -16.67
C ASN A 87 -2.69 -0.40 -16.13
N TRP A 88 -2.58 0.77 -15.50
CA TRP A 88 -3.72 1.51 -14.94
C TRP A 88 -4.30 2.58 -15.86
N THR A 89 -3.73 2.77 -17.06
CA THR A 89 -4.18 3.79 -18.03
C THR A 89 -5.69 3.79 -18.34
N PRO A 90 -6.42 2.65 -18.38
CA PRO A 90 -7.86 2.69 -18.66
C PRO A 90 -8.72 3.09 -17.45
N TYR A 91 -8.15 3.25 -16.26
CA TYR A 91 -8.89 3.54 -15.03
C TYR A 91 -8.68 4.98 -14.56
N ASN A 92 -9.68 5.54 -13.88
CA ASN A 92 -9.67 6.93 -13.37
C ASN A 92 -9.81 7.02 -11.85
N MET A 93 -10.17 5.92 -11.18
CA MET A 93 -10.43 5.88 -9.74
C MET A 93 -9.84 4.62 -9.13
N LEU A 94 -9.15 4.79 -8.01
CA LEU A 94 -8.83 3.68 -7.12
C LEU A 94 -9.93 3.58 -6.06
N ILE A 95 -10.54 2.40 -5.99
CA ILE A 95 -11.59 2.09 -5.02
C ILE A 95 -11.05 1.09 -4.02
N MET A 96 -11.17 1.39 -2.74
CA MET A 96 -10.73 0.52 -1.65
C MET A 96 -11.85 0.36 -0.63
N ARG A 97 -12.13 -0.87 -0.22
CA ARG A 97 -13.05 -1.17 0.89
C ARG A 97 -12.23 -1.35 2.17
N VAL A 98 -12.29 -0.36 3.06
CA VAL A 98 -11.43 -0.29 4.25
C VAL A 98 -12.24 -0.02 5.51
N ARG A 99 -11.70 -0.46 6.65
CA ARG A 99 -12.14 -0.10 7.99
C ARG A 99 -10.90 0.30 8.78
N GLY A 100 -10.88 1.53 9.30
CA GLY A 100 -9.72 2.07 10.00
C GLY A 100 -10.04 2.56 11.41
N ASP A 101 -9.05 3.21 12.02
CA ASP A 101 -8.99 3.64 13.42
C ASP A 101 -9.03 5.17 13.56
N ALA A 102 -9.64 5.86 12.59
CA ALA A 102 -9.70 7.32 12.44
C ALA A 102 -8.37 8.00 12.04
N ARG A 103 -7.32 7.23 11.76
CA ARG A 103 -6.06 7.79 11.26
C ARG A 103 -6.12 8.04 9.75
N SER A 104 -5.29 8.99 9.32
CA SER A 104 -5.04 9.25 7.91
C SER A 104 -3.84 8.42 7.46
N TYR A 105 -4.00 7.73 6.34
CA TYR A 105 -2.95 6.94 5.71
C TYR A 105 -2.49 7.61 4.42
N LEU A 106 -1.23 7.42 4.05
CA LEU A 106 -0.73 7.82 2.74
C LEU A 106 -0.83 6.65 1.78
N LEU A 107 -1.58 6.86 0.70
CA LEU A 107 -1.63 5.98 -0.45
C LEU A 107 -0.62 6.45 -1.48
N ASN A 108 0.31 5.57 -1.84
CA ASN A 108 1.38 5.86 -2.77
C ASN A 108 1.18 5.06 -4.05
N ILE A 109 1.15 5.73 -5.19
CA ILE A 109 1.12 5.11 -6.52
C ILE A 109 2.44 5.40 -7.19
N ASN A 110 3.28 4.36 -7.29
CA ASN A 110 4.58 4.46 -7.94
C ASN A 110 4.41 4.31 -9.44
N THR A 111 4.99 5.22 -10.21
CA THR A 111 5.03 5.12 -11.67
C THR A 111 6.35 4.54 -12.15
N ARG A 112 6.32 3.87 -13.30
CA ARG A 112 7.53 3.55 -14.04
C ARG A 112 7.90 4.78 -14.85
N GLY A 113 8.86 5.56 -14.36
CA GLY A 113 9.45 6.64 -15.14
C GLY A 113 10.02 6.11 -16.46
N TYR A 114 9.81 6.83 -17.56
CA TYR A 114 10.43 6.52 -18.85
C TYR A 114 11.89 6.98 -18.87
N PHE A 115 12.16 8.13 -18.24
CA PHE A 115 13.50 8.70 -18.09
C PHE A 115 14.06 8.39 -16.70
N ASP A 116 15.38 8.25 -16.60
CA ASP A 116 16.08 7.95 -15.34
C ASP A 116 15.73 8.95 -14.22
N ILE A 117 15.51 10.21 -14.58
CA ILE A 117 15.16 11.28 -13.63
C ILE A 117 13.78 11.05 -13.00
N THR A 118 12.85 10.42 -13.73
CA THR A 118 11.46 10.18 -13.31
C THR A 118 11.24 8.81 -12.66
N TRP A 119 12.31 8.03 -12.46
CA TRP A 119 12.20 6.64 -11.99
C TRP A 119 11.58 6.54 -10.59
N PHE A 120 11.76 7.57 -9.76
CA PHE A 120 11.24 7.61 -8.39
C PHE A 120 10.03 8.52 -8.22
N ASP A 121 9.32 8.83 -9.31
CA ASP A 121 8.08 9.59 -9.23
C ASP A 121 6.99 8.76 -8.54
N ILE A 122 6.40 9.35 -7.51
CA ILE A 122 5.36 8.76 -6.69
C ILE A 122 4.23 9.77 -6.51
N TYR A 123 3.01 9.35 -6.82
CA TYR A 123 1.81 10.12 -6.54
C TYR A 123 1.29 9.76 -5.15
N HIS A 124 1.12 10.78 -4.32
CA HIS A 124 0.67 10.63 -2.93
C HIS A 124 -0.77 11.12 -2.78
N TYR A 125 -1.61 10.29 -2.19
CA TYR A 125 -2.99 10.62 -1.86
C TYR A 125 -3.25 10.33 -0.40
N VAL A 126 -4.02 11.18 0.27
CA VAL A 126 -4.41 10.92 1.67
C VAL A 126 -5.66 10.05 1.68
N LEU A 127 -5.57 8.89 2.34
CA LEU A 127 -6.70 8.02 2.64
C LEU A 127 -7.19 8.35 4.05
N PHE A 128 -8.34 9.02 4.12
CA PHE A 128 -9.03 9.27 5.37
C PHE A 128 -9.86 8.06 5.77
N THR A 129 -9.56 7.46 6.93
CA THR A 129 -10.40 6.42 7.51
C THR A 129 -11.27 7.03 8.60
N ARG A 130 -12.52 6.60 8.73
CA ARG A 130 -13.33 6.89 9.93
C ARG A 130 -13.14 5.75 10.94
N GLY A 131 -12.92 6.08 12.20
CA GLY A 131 -12.68 5.13 13.31
C GLY A 131 -13.91 4.36 13.79
N GLY A 132 -14.88 4.14 12.91
CA GLY A 132 -16.13 3.44 13.24
C GLY A 132 -16.03 1.93 12.97
N PRO A 133 -16.94 1.12 13.55
CA PRO A 133 -16.97 -0.33 13.34
C PRO A 133 -17.34 -0.74 11.90
N TYR A 134 -17.83 0.21 11.10
CA TYR A 134 -18.40 -0.02 9.78
C TYR A 134 -17.37 0.05 8.64
N TRP A 135 -17.55 -0.83 7.66
CA TRP A 135 -16.82 -0.81 6.40
C TRP A 135 -17.15 0.44 5.59
N GLN A 136 -16.14 1.00 4.95
CA GLN A 136 -16.25 2.18 4.10
C GLN A 136 -15.64 1.90 2.74
N VAL A 137 -16.21 2.52 1.71
CA VAL A 137 -15.66 2.49 0.35
C VAL A 137 -14.99 3.83 0.09
N ALA A 138 -13.67 3.86 0.15
CA ALA A 138 -12.87 5.00 -0.24
C ALA A 138 -12.73 5.02 -1.76
N ARG A 139 -13.06 6.15 -2.38
CA ARG A 139 -12.88 6.37 -3.81
C ARG A 139 -11.95 7.56 -4.00
N ASN A 140 -10.74 7.28 -4.44
CA ASN A 140 -9.77 8.32 -4.74
C ASN A 140 -9.67 8.44 -6.26
N ARG A 141 -9.91 9.65 -6.79
CA ARG A 141 -9.62 9.94 -8.19
C ARG A 141 -8.11 9.96 -8.37
N CYS A 142 -7.60 8.99 -9.10
CA CYS A 142 -6.17 8.89 -9.39
C CYS A 142 -5.97 9.42 -10.80
N VAL A 143 -5.19 10.50 -10.91
CA VAL A 143 -4.71 10.99 -12.20
C VAL A 143 -3.24 10.59 -12.22
N VAL A 144 -2.90 9.60 -13.05
CA VAL A 144 -1.55 9.03 -13.19
C VAL A 144 -1.11 9.21 -14.63
#